data_AF-A0A7L4P1W6-F1
#
_entry.id   AF-A0A7L4P1W6-F1
#
_cell.length_a   1.000
_cell.length_b   1.000
_cell.length_c   1.000
_cell.angle_alpha   90.00
_cell.angle_beta   90.00
_cell.angle_gamma   90.00
#
_symmetry.space_group_name_H-M   'P 1'
#
loop_
_entity.id
_entity.type
_entity.pdbx_description
1 polymer ?
#
loop_
_entity_poly.entity_id
_entity_poly.type
_entity_poly.pdbx_seq_one_letter_code
_entity_poly.pdbx_strand_id
1 'polypeptide(L)' 'MAKEIKQLVVGITREGEIVVKSARGRMYPVKKADDLKFTCEDLFKDVEKELFATIDTEAQPWQCILIE' A
#
# COMPACT_ATOMS: atom_id res chain seq x y z
N MET A 1 17.91 5.23 -0.98
CA MET A 1 16.83 4.39 -0.39
C MET A 1 16.76 3.10 -1.19
N ALA A 2 16.23 2.02 -0.63
CA ALA A 2 15.99 0.82 -1.44
C ALA A 2 14.93 1.16 -2.50
N LYS A 3 15.12 0.71 -3.75
CA LYS A 3 14.21 0.97 -4.87
C LYS A 3 12.77 0.66 -4.50
N GLU A 4 12.57 -0.49 -3.88
CA GLU A 4 11.29 -0.96 -3.39
C GLU A 4 11.33 -1.15 -1.87
N ILE A 5 10.21 -0.85 -1.22
CA ILE A 5 10.01 -1.14 0.20
C ILE A 5 8.69 -1.88 0.41
N LYS A 6 8.68 -2.89 1.28
CA LYS A 6 7.46 -3.57 1.72
C LYS A 6 6.95 -2.95 3.02
N GLN A 7 5.67 -2.59 3.09
CA GLN A 7 5.04 -1.99 4.26
C GLN A 7 3.65 -2.60 4.50
N LEU A 8 3.19 -2.63 5.75
CA LEU A 8 1.89 -3.19 6.11
C LEU A 8 0.76 -2.30 5.57
N VAL A 9 -0.23 -2.86 4.89
CA VAL A 9 -1.45 -2.15 4.50
C VAL A 9 -2.37 -2.04 5.72
N VAL A 10 -2.82 -0.82 6.01
CA VAL A 10 -3.74 -0.55 7.13
C VAL A 10 -5.07 0.05 6.68
N GLY A 11 -5.22 0.33 5.38
CA GLY A 11 -6.49 0.77 4.81
C GLY A 11 -6.35 1.38 3.42
N ILE A 12 -7.46 1.90 2.92
CA ILE A 12 -7.56 2.66 1.69
C ILE A 12 -8.29 3.98 1.97
N THR A 13 -7.80 5.08 1.43
CA THR A 13 -8.48 6.38 1.55
C THR A 13 -9.70 6.44 0.63
N ARG A 14 -10.58 7.42 0.85
CA ARG A 14 -11.73 7.66 -0.04
C ARG A 14 -11.30 8.01 -1.48
N GLU A 15 -10.11 8.58 -1.64
CA GLU A 15 -9.53 8.94 -2.95
C GLU A 15 -8.82 7.75 -3.62
N GLY A 16 -8.80 6.57 -2.98
CA GLY A 16 -8.22 5.35 -3.53
C GLY A 16 -6.72 5.17 -3.27
N GLU A 17 -6.15 5.96 -2.36
CA GLU A 17 -4.75 5.80 -1.94
C GLU A 17 -4.60 4.68 -0.92
N ILE A 18 -3.51 3.94 -0.99
CA ILE A 18 -3.22 2.85 -0.05
C ILE A 18 -2.55 3.44 1.19
N VAL A 19 -3.15 3.24 2.36
CA VAL A 19 -2.55 3.66 3.62
C VAL A 19 -1.67 2.53 4.13
N VAL A 20 -0.38 2.82 4.31
CA VAL A 20 0.59 1.85 4.80
C VAL A 20 1.18 2.26 6.15
N LYS A 21 1.61 1.27 6.93
CA LYS A 21 2.36 1.45 8.18
C LYS A 21 3.78 0.96 8.00
N SER A 22 4.72 1.86 8.28
CA SER A 22 6.15 1.54 8.27
C SER A 22 6.60 0.72 9.45
N ALA A 23 7.76 0.06 9.27
CA ALA A 23 8.48 -0.61 10.36
C ALA A 23 8.81 0.35 11.53
N ARG A 24 8.82 1.67 11.30
CA ARG A 24 9.01 2.70 12.34
C ARG A 24 7.69 3.18 12.96
N GLY A 25 6.57 2.54 12.65
CA GLY A 25 5.24 2.85 13.17
C GLY A 25 4.54 4.07 12.53
N ARG A 26 5.18 4.77 11.59
CA ARG A 26 4.55 5.89 10.87
C ARG A 26 3.58 5.37 9.82
N MET A 27 2.42 6.00 9.73
CA MET A 27 1.40 5.72 8.71
C MET A 27 1.37 6.87 7.70
N TYR A 28 1.24 6.52 6.42
CA TYR A 28 1.15 7.50 5.33
C TYR A 28 0.41 6.91 4.12
N PRO A 29 -0.25 7.75 3.31
CA PRO A 29 -0.85 7.31 2.07
C PRO A 29 0.20 7.15 0.97
N VAL A 30 -0.06 6.25 0.05
CA VAL A 30 0.74 5.99 -1.15
C VAL A 30 -0.20 5.88 -2.34
N LYS A 31 0.17 6.50 -3.46
CA LYS A 31 -0.63 6.40 -4.68
C LYS A 31 -0.66 4.97 -5.17
N LYS A 32 -1.81 4.53 -5.63
CA LYS A 32 -1.94 3.25 -6.32
C LYS A 32 -1.36 3.38 -7.73
N ALA A 33 -0.60 2.39 -8.20
CA ALA A 33 -0.25 2.30 -9.62
C ALA A 33 -1.52 2.09 -10.47
N ASP A 34 -1.54 2.62 -11.70
CA ASP A 34 -2.72 2.61 -12.57
C ASP A 34 -3.19 1.18 -12.94
N ASP A 35 -2.25 0.23 -12.98
CA ASP A 35 -2.47 -1.18 -13.29
C ASP A 35 -2.81 -2.04 -12.06
N LEU A 36 -2.59 -1.53 -10.84
CA LEU A 36 -2.87 -2.28 -9.62
C LEU A 36 -4.38 -2.35 -9.36
N LYS A 37 -4.97 -3.53 -9.51
CA LYS A 37 -6.39 -3.79 -9.20
C LYS A 37 -6.55 -4.16 -7.73
N PHE A 38 -6.66 -3.13 -6.89
CA PHE A 38 -6.99 -3.27 -5.47
C PHE A 38 -8.13 -2.32 -5.10
N THR A 39 -9.10 -2.84 -4.34
CA THR A 39 -10.31 -2.14 -3.92
C THR A 39 -10.53 -2.27 -2.41
N CYS A 40 -11.50 -1.53 -1.88
CA CYS A 40 -11.87 -1.62 -0.47
C CYS A 40 -12.32 -3.04 -0.08
N GLU A 41 -12.99 -3.76 -0.99
CA GLU A 41 -13.49 -5.12 -0.73
C GLU A 41 -12.36 -6.12 -0.51
N ASP A 42 -11.22 -5.91 -1.16
CA ASP A 42 -10.04 -6.77 -1.02
C ASP A 42 -9.44 -6.74 0.40
N LEU A 43 -9.55 -5.60 1.11
CA LEU A 43 -9.10 -5.48 2.51
C LEU A 43 -9.87 -6.41 3.46
N PHE A 44 -11.11 -6.75 3.13
CA PHE A 44 -12.00 -7.52 4.01
C PHE A 44 -12.15 -8.98 3.59
N LYS A 45 -11.47 -9.41 2.51
CA LYS A 45 -11.54 -10.81 2.05
C LYS A 45 -10.98 -11.79 3.07
N ASP A 46 -9.96 -11.39 3.81
CA ASP A 46 -9.30 -12.23 4.80
C ASP A 46 -8.81 -11.38 5.97
N VAL A 47 -9.71 -11.10 6.92
CA VAL A 47 -9.49 -10.19 8.06
C VAL A 47 -8.45 -10.71 9.06
N GLU A 48 -8.07 -11.99 8.98
CA GLU A 48 -7.03 -12.58 9.84
C GLU A 48 -5.63 -12.48 9.22
N LYS A 49 -5.53 -12.12 7.94
CA LYS A 49 -4.25 -11.96 7.25
C LYS A 49 -3.82 -10.50 7.18
N GLU A 50 -2.55 -10.29 7.50
CA GLU A 50 -1.88 -9.03 7.21
C GLU A 50 -1.59 -8.92 5.72
N LEU A 51 -1.97 -7.79 5.11
CA LEU A 51 -1.65 -7.46 3.74
C LEU A 51 -0.41 -6.56 3.69
N PHE A 52 0.49 -6.80 2.75
CA PHE A 52 1.70 -6.01 2.56
C PHE A 52 1.71 -5.36 1.18
N ALA A 53 2.02 -4.06 1.14
CA ALA A 53 2.20 -3.29 -0.08
C ALA A 53 3.69 -3.19 -0.41
N THR A 54 4.05 -3.49 -1.66
CA THR A 54 5.34 -3.12 -2.23
C THR A 54 5.23 -1.73 -2.84
N ILE A 55 6.12 -0.84 -2.43
CA ILE A 55 6.13 0.57 -2.78
C ILE A 55 7.39 0.87 -3.58
N ASP A 56 7.21 1.41 -4.78
CA ASP A 56 8.29 2.00 -5.57
C ASP A 56 8.62 3.40 -5.02
N THR A 57 9.85 3.55 -4.53
CA THR A 57 10.35 4.81 -3.96
C THR A 57 11.07 5.69 -4.97
N GLU A 58 11.29 5.20 -6.20
CA GLU A 58 11.85 5.97 -7.32
C GLU A 58 10.76 6.77 -8.04
N ALA A 59 9.49 6.33 -7.96
CA ALA A 59 8.33 7.09 -8.43
C ALA A 59 8.12 8.40 -7.64
N GLN A 60 7.68 9.46 -8.32
CA GLN A 60 7.29 10.73 -7.69
C GLN A 60 5.86 11.11 -8.07
N PRO A 61 4.88 11.03 -7.14
CA PRO A 61 4.99 10.53 -5.77
C PRO A 61 5.24 9.02 -5.70
N TRP A 62 5.62 8.50 -4.53
CA TRP A 62 5.76 7.05 -4.29
C TRP A 62 4.49 6.30 -4.68
N GLN A 63 4.66 5.12 -5.26
CA GLN A 63 3.56 4.31 -5.80
C GLN A 63 3.54 2.90 -5.22
N CYS A 64 2.36 2.43 -4.84
CA CYS A 64 2.10 1.04 -4.51
C CYS A 64 1.91 0.26 -5.81
N ILE A 65 2.80 -0.70 -6.05
CA ILE A 65 2.88 -1.48 -7.30
C ILE A 65 2.41 -2.93 -7.12
N LEU A 66 2.32 -3.41 -5.88
CA LEU A 66 1.87 -4.77 -5.56
C LEU A 66 1.28 -4.80 -4.15
N ILE A 67 0.24 -5.60 -3.95
CA ILE A 67 -0.30 -5.96 -2.63
C ILE A 67 -0.42 -7.48 -2.55
N GLU A 68 0.08 -8.07 -1.47
CA GLU A 68 0.07 -9.52 -1.17
C GLU A 68 -0.38 -9.82 0.26
#